data_AF-A0A969K4U8-F1
#
_entry.id   AF-A0A969K4U8-F1
#
_cell.length_a   1.000
_cell.length_b   1.000
_cell.length_c   1.000
_cell.angle_alpha   90.00
_cell.angle_beta   90.00
_cell.angle_gamma   90.00
#
_symmetry.space_group_name_H-M   'P 1'
#
loop_
_entity.id
_entity.type
_entity.pdbx_description
1 polymer ?
#
loop_
_entity_poly.entity_id
_entity_poly.type
_entity_poly.pdbx_seq_one_letter_code
_entity_poly.pdbx_strand_id
1 'polypeptide(L)'
;MSIKTVGMITSYHSITQSDWLWQQTPHPFGVWGNIQMSALASKPDVLLLYNFQFPSLKPKKPKFNLFKPKPNVEQEIQAKLRGVPKERIVSLVREPPFPEKLQERERAYRRSQIYCGHVSGPDDLAPNPDYMPAIWYHANSFRELNEMGVPEKVQTCSWITSGVDRTNNHLK
;
A
#
# COMPACT_ATOMS: atom_id res chain seq x y z
N MET A 1 -3.17 27.72 6.33
CA MET A 1 -2.84 26.63 5.37
C MET A 1 -4.04 25.71 5.28
N SER A 2 -4.33 25.15 4.10
CA SER A 2 -5.42 24.16 3.94
C SER A 2 -4.90 22.77 4.29
N ILE A 3 -5.66 22.02 5.09
CA ILE A 3 -5.34 20.65 5.49
C ILE A 3 -5.50 19.72 4.28
N LYS A 4 -4.50 18.88 4.02
CA LYS A 4 -4.49 17.85 2.98
C LYS A 4 -4.95 16.52 3.54
N THR A 5 -5.86 15.87 2.84
CA THR A 5 -6.45 14.61 3.28
C THR A 5 -5.75 13.40 2.65
N VAL A 6 -5.43 12.41 3.46
CA VAL A 6 -4.84 11.14 3.00
C VAL A 6 -5.88 10.03 3.14
N GLY A 7 -6.36 9.54 1.99
CA GLY A 7 -7.25 8.37 1.92
C GLY A 7 -6.46 7.06 1.86
N MET A 8 -7.12 5.93 2.11
CA MET A 8 -6.49 4.62 2.04
C MET A 8 -7.37 3.56 1.37
N ILE A 9 -6.71 2.63 0.69
CA ILE A 9 -7.28 1.37 0.20
C ILE A 9 -6.37 0.24 0.66
N THR A 10 -6.94 -0.83 1.20
CA THR A 10 -6.19 -2.03 1.60
C THR A 10 -6.91 -3.31 1.22
N SER A 11 -6.14 -4.37 1.01
CA SER A 11 -6.65 -5.73 0.82
C SER A 11 -6.86 -6.49 2.13
N TYR A 12 -6.41 -5.93 3.26
CA TYR A 12 -6.58 -6.55 4.57
C TYR A 12 -7.99 -6.32 5.12
N HIS A 13 -8.76 -7.40 5.22
CA HIS A 13 -10.15 -7.38 5.69
C HIS A 13 -10.26 -7.11 7.21
N SER A 14 -9.20 -7.40 7.97
CA SER A 14 -9.17 -7.23 9.43
C SER A 14 -8.66 -5.86 9.88
N ILE A 15 -8.27 -4.97 8.95
CA ILE A 15 -7.91 -3.60 9.32
C ILE A 15 -9.22 -2.82 9.47
N THR A 16 -9.61 -2.60 10.73
CA THR A 16 -10.55 -1.54 11.10
C THR A 16 -9.97 -0.24 10.57
N GLN A 17 -10.74 0.46 9.73
CA GLN A 17 -10.29 1.64 8.99
C GLN A 17 -9.88 2.82 9.88
N SER A 18 -10.07 2.69 11.20
CA SER A 18 -9.70 3.61 12.26
C SER A 18 -8.28 3.44 12.78
N ASP A 19 -7.69 2.24 12.80
CA ASP A 19 -6.65 1.99 13.80
C ASP A 19 -5.22 2.26 13.31
N TRP A 20 -4.90 1.97 12.05
CA TRP A 20 -3.48 1.97 11.64
C TRP A 20 -2.93 3.36 11.29
N LEU A 21 -3.71 4.22 10.64
CA LEU A 21 -3.24 5.56 10.26
C LEU A 21 -3.32 6.57 11.41
N TRP A 22 -4.21 6.36 12.39
CA TRP A 22 -4.34 7.24 13.55
C TRP A 22 -3.18 7.08 14.53
N GLN A 23 -2.61 5.87 14.62
CA GLN A 23 -1.37 5.63 15.38
C GLN A 23 -0.15 6.33 14.75
N GLN A 24 -0.27 6.89 13.55
CA GLN A 24 0.80 7.61 12.86
C GLN A 24 0.73 9.13 13.04
N THR A 25 -0.04 9.65 13.99
CA THR A 25 -0.09 11.10 14.23
C THR A 25 0.01 11.47 15.70
N PRO A 26 0.65 12.59 16.05
CA PRO A 26 0.77 13.03 17.45
C PRO A 26 -0.51 13.69 17.97
N HIS A 27 -1.47 14.01 17.08
CA HIS A 27 -2.69 14.73 17.43
C HIS A 27 -3.95 13.88 17.19
N PRO A 28 -5.05 14.17 17.90
CA PRO A 28 -6.33 13.50 17.69
C PRO A 28 -6.80 13.53 16.22
N PHE A 29 -7.62 12.55 15.85
CA PHE A 29 -8.26 12.46 14.52
C PHE A 29 -7.29 12.34 13.33
N GLY A 30 -6.07 11.84 13.56
CA GLY A 30 -5.14 11.58 12.47
C GLY A 30 -4.50 12.85 11.91
N VAL A 31 -4.40 13.94 12.68
CA VAL A 31 -3.82 15.21 12.20
C VAL A 31 -2.33 15.27 12.50
N TRP A 32 -1.53 15.61 11.49
CA TRP A 32 -0.10 15.88 11.66
C TRP A 32 0.33 17.01 10.73
N GLY A 33 0.77 18.14 11.29
CA GLY A 33 1.11 19.33 10.50
C GLY A 33 -0.06 19.80 9.62
N ASN A 34 0.15 19.82 8.30
CA ASN A 34 -0.88 20.17 7.31
C ASN A 34 -1.58 18.95 6.68
N ILE A 35 -1.41 17.75 7.23
CA ILE A 35 -2.08 16.54 6.74
C ILE A 35 -3.08 15.98 7.76
N GLN A 36 -4.11 15.33 7.24
CA GLN A 36 -5.07 14.57 8.02
C GLN A 36 -5.29 13.19 7.40
N MET A 37 -5.11 12.16 8.21
CA MET A 37 -5.35 10.78 7.83
C MET A 37 -6.85 10.46 7.91
N SER A 38 -7.47 10.19 6.76
CA SER A 38 -8.90 9.89 6.65
C SER A 38 -9.11 8.81 5.59
N ALA A 39 -8.97 7.54 6.01
CA ALA A 39 -9.00 6.38 5.11
C ALA A 39 -10.20 6.37 4.16
N LEU A 40 -11.37 6.77 4.67
CA LEU A 40 -12.66 6.78 3.98
C LEU A 40 -12.96 8.06 3.19
N ALA A 41 -12.04 9.03 3.14
CA ALA A 41 -12.24 10.25 2.36
C ALA A 41 -12.60 9.91 0.91
N SER A 42 -13.77 10.37 0.46
CA SER A 42 -14.30 10.07 -0.87
C SER A 42 -13.52 10.76 -2.00
N LYS A 43 -12.88 11.89 -1.67
CA LYS A 43 -12.02 12.69 -2.57
C LYS A 43 -10.76 13.14 -1.83
N PRO A 44 -9.83 12.23 -1.53
CA PRO A 44 -8.64 12.60 -0.78
C PRO A 44 -7.66 13.38 -1.67
N ASP A 45 -6.81 14.20 -1.06
CA ASP A 45 -5.72 14.89 -1.78
C ASP A 45 -4.60 13.91 -2.19
N VAL A 46 -4.38 12.87 -1.37
CA VAL A 46 -3.38 11.81 -1.52
C VAL A 46 -4.03 10.46 -1.24
N LEU A 47 -3.68 9.43 -2.00
CA LEU A 47 -4.22 8.08 -1.81
C LEU A 47 -3.11 7.08 -1.48
N LEU A 48 -3.26 6.41 -0.33
CA LEU A 48 -2.40 5.33 0.10
C LEU A 48 -3.00 3.97 -0.30
N LEU A 49 -2.26 3.18 -1.06
CA LEU A 49 -2.59 1.81 -1.42
C LEU A 49 -1.78 0.86 -0.55
N TYR A 50 -2.34 0.44 0.58
CA TYR A 50 -1.65 -0.40 1.55
C TYR A 50 -1.91 -1.89 1.30
N ASN A 51 -0.87 -2.60 0.88
CA ASN A 51 -0.88 -3.99 0.42
C ASN A 51 -1.97 -4.26 -0.64
N PHE A 52 -2.33 -3.24 -1.42
CA PHE A 52 -3.35 -3.34 -2.44
C PHE A 52 -2.79 -4.02 -3.69
N GLN A 53 -3.56 -4.93 -4.27
CA GLN A 53 -3.20 -5.60 -5.51
C GLN A 53 -4.16 -5.16 -6.61
N PHE A 54 -3.61 -4.59 -7.68
CA PHE A 54 -4.40 -4.29 -8.87
C PHE A 54 -4.87 -5.60 -9.53
N PRO A 55 -6.16 -5.70 -9.93
CA PRO A 55 -6.68 -6.89 -10.59
C PRO A 55 -5.91 -7.15 -11.88
N SER A 56 -5.65 -8.40 -12.26
CA SER A 56 -4.95 -8.72 -13.52
C SER A 56 -5.77 -8.30 -14.74
N LEU A 57 -5.10 -7.71 -15.75
CA LEU A 57 -5.72 -7.40 -17.05
C LEU A 57 -5.95 -8.66 -17.89
N LYS A 58 -5.44 -9.83 -17.47
CA LYS A 58 -5.61 -11.05 -18.26
C LYS A 58 -7.10 -11.38 -18.35
N PRO A 59 -7.66 -11.49 -19.57
CA PRO A 59 -9.04 -11.91 -19.72
C PRO A 59 -9.16 -13.30 -19.09
N LYS A 60 -10.02 -13.42 -18.06
CA LYS A 60 -10.47 -14.75 -17.62
C LYS A 60 -11.04 -15.43 -18.86
N LYS A 61 -10.49 -16.59 -19.24
CA LYS A 61 -11.03 -17.39 -20.36
C LYS A 61 -12.53 -17.59 -20.07
N PRO A 62 -13.44 -17.13 -20.94
CA PRO A 62 -14.86 -17.24 -20.67
C PRO A 62 -15.23 -18.72 -20.66
N LYS A 63 -15.62 -19.26 -19.50
CA LYS A 63 -16.40 -20.50 -19.45
C LYS A 63 -17.84 -20.09 -19.75
N PHE A 64 -18.24 -20.25 -21.02
CA PHE A 64 -19.63 -20.23 -21.51
C PHE A 64 -20.54 -19.10 -20.99
N ASN A 65 -20.23 -17.84 -21.32
CA ASN A 65 -21.20 -16.75 -21.20
C ASN A 65 -20.93 -15.70 -22.28
N LEU A 66 -21.63 -15.82 -23.43
CA LEU A 66 -21.48 -14.93 -24.58
C LEU A 66 -22.22 -13.58 -24.44
N PHE A 67 -23.04 -13.39 -23.39
CA PHE A 67 -23.97 -12.25 -23.32
C PHE A 67 -23.76 -11.30 -22.13
N LYS A 68 -22.64 -11.40 -21.39
CA LYS A 68 -22.32 -10.40 -20.36
C LYS A 68 -21.30 -9.40 -20.89
N PRO A 69 -21.60 -8.08 -20.87
CA PRO A 69 -20.58 -7.07 -21.14
C PRO A 69 -19.44 -7.28 -20.15
N LYS A 70 -18.21 -7.39 -20.66
CA LYS A 70 -17.03 -7.52 -19.81
C LYS A 70 -16.85 -6.21 -19.06
N PRO A 71 -16.77 -6.23 -17.72
CA PRO A 71 -16.42 -5.02 -16.98
C PRO A 71 -15.08 -4.50 -17.48
N ASN A 72 -15.02 -3.19 -17.77
CA ASN A 72 -13.79 -2.53 -18.14
C ASN A 72 -12.94 -2.39 -16.88
N VAL A 73 -11.98 -3.30 -16.72
CA VAL A 73 -11.06 -3.35 -15.55
C VAL A 73 -10.37 -2.00 -15.33
N GLU A 74 -10.07 -1.27 -16.39
CA GLU A 74 -9.45 0.06 -16.27
C GLU A 74 -10.41 1.07 -15.63
N GLN A 75 -11.68 1.08 -16.03
CA GLN A 75 -12.69 1.95 -15.41
C GLN A 75 -12.91 1.59 -13.93
N GLU A 76 -12.89 0.31 -13.57
CA GLU A 76 -12.99 -0.13 -12.18
C GLU A 76 -11.79 0.33 -11.34
N ILE A 77 -10.58 0.27 -11.91
CA ILE A 77 -9.37 0.77 -11.26
C ILE A 77 -9.48 2.28 -11.05
N GLN A 78 -9.80 3.04 -12.10
CA GLN A 78 -9.92 4.49 -12.00
C GLN A 78 -11.01 4.92 -11.00
N ALA A 79 -12.14 4.20 -10.95
CA ALA A 79 -13.18 4.43 -9.95
C ALA A 79 -12.66 4.21 -8.52
N LYS A 80 -11.83 3.18 -8.29
CA LYS A 80 -11.20 2.94 -6.99
C LYS A 80 -10.20 4.02 -6.61
N LEU A 81 -9.51 4.63 -7.57
CA LEU A 81 -8.51 5.68 -7.34
C LEU A 81 -9.12 7.04 -6.96
N ARG A 82 -10.45 7.16 -6.90
CA ARG A 82 -11.18 8.35 -6.39
C ARG A 82 -10.82 9.66 -7.11
N GLY A 83 -10.33 9.58 -8.35
CA GLY A 83 -9.89 10.74 -9.14
C GLY A 83 -8.57 11.37 -8.67
N VAL A 84 -7.81 10.70 -7.79
CA VAL A 84 -6.49 11.19 -7.36
C VAL A 84 -5.50 11.03 -8.51
N PRO A 85 -4.70 12.07 -8.85
CA PRO A 85 -3.71 11.98 -9.91
C PRO A 85 -2.57 11.02 -9.50
N LYS A 86 -1.99 10.34 -10.49
CA LYS A 86 -0.94 9.32 -10.30
C LYS A 86 0.15 9.77 -9.34
N GLU A 87 0.62 10.99 -9.50
CA GLU A 87 1.73 11.60 -8.73
C GLU A 87 1.44 11.67 -7.23
N ARG A 88 0.16 11.60 -6.83
CA ARG A 88 -0.31 11.64 -5.43
C ARG A 88 -0.84 10.29 -4.94
N ILE A 89 -0.57 9.22 -5.67
CA ILE A 89 -0.90 7.86 -5.26
C ILE A 89 0.38 7.17 -4.80
N VAL A 90 0.36 6.66 -3.57
CA VAL A 90 1.47 5.95 -2.92
C VAL A 90 1.08 4.49 -2.74
N SER A 91 1.84 3.56 -3.30
CA SER A 91 1.64 2.12 -3.12
C SER A 91 2.67 1.56 -2.15
N LEU A 92 2.19 0.94 -1.07
CA LEU A 92 3.01 0.27 -0.07
C LEU A 92 2.73 -1.23 -0.05
N VAL A 93 3.75 -2.08 -0.23
CA VAL A 93 3.58 -3.55 -0.25
C VAL A 93 4.33 -4.18 0.91
N ARG A 94 3.66 -5.08 1.65
CA ARG A 94 4.11 -5.62 2.95
C ARG A 94 4.42 -7.13 2.93
N GLU A 95 4.83 -7.71 1.81
CA GLU A 95 5.00 -9.17 1.74
C GLU A 95 6.39 -9.59 1.29
N PRO A 96 7.12 -10.41 2.07
CA PRO A 96 8.43 -10.91 1.68
C PRO A 96 8.46 -11.56 0.30
N PRO A 97 9.62 -11.51 -0.39
CA PRO A 97 9.77 -12.13 -1.68
C PRO A 97 10.06 -13.59 -1.38
N PHE A 98 9.06 -14.34 -0.93
CA PHE A 98 9.25 -15.78 -0.91
C PHE A 98 9.65 -16.18 -2.33
N PRO A 99 10.69 -17.03 -2.51
CA PRO A 99 11.16 -17.38 -3.84
C PRO A 99 10.02 -17.83 -4.77
N GLU A 100 9.03 -18.53 -4.22
CA GLU A 100 7.82 -18.98 -4.93
C GLU A 100 6.86 -17.85 -5.36
N LYS A 101 6.90 -16.68 -4.70
CA LYS A 101 6.06 -15.51 -5.01
C LYS A 101 6.81 -14.37 -5.71
N LEU A 102 8.13 -14.48 -5.89
CA LEU A 102 8.96 -13.40 -6.45
C LEU A 102 8.41 -12.87 -7.78
N GLN A 103 8.09 -13.75 -8.74
CA GLN A 103 7.54 -13.33 -10.04
C GLN A 103 6.16 -12.68 -9.94
N GLU A 104 5.31 -13.12 -9.02
CA GLU A 104 4.00 -12.48 -8.79
C GLU A 104 4.20 -11.06 -8.25
N ARG A 105 5.15 -10.89 -7.32
CA ARG A 105 5.48 -9.61 -6.71
C ARG A 105 6.10 -8.62 -7.69
N GLU A 106 7.02 -9.06 -8.55
CA GLU A 106 7.54 -8.24 -9.65
C GLU A 106 6.43 -7.73 -10.56
N ARG A 107 5.47 -8.60 -10.91
CA ARG A 107 4.32 -8.21 -11.74
C ARG A 107 3.43 -7.21 -11.01
N ALA A 108 3.15 -7.42 -9.72
CA ALA A 108 2.37 -6.50 -8.91
C ALA A 108 3.05 -5.13 -8.76
N TYR A 109 4.37 -5.12 -8.61
CA TYR A 109 5.20 -3.92 -8.54
C TYR A 109 5.13 -3.11 -9.83
N ARG A 110 5.48 -3.73 -10.97
CA ARG A 110 5.40 -3.10 -12.30
C ARG A 110 3.99 -2.57 -12.60
N ARG A 111 2.97 -3.28 -12.14
CA ARG A 111 1.58 -2.86 -12.29
C ARG A 111 1.24 -1.65 -11.44
N SER A 112 1.76 -1.57 -10.22
CA SER A 112 1.56 -0.40 -9.35
C SER A 112 2.19 0.85 -9.96
N GLN A 113 3.35 0.73 -10.63
CA GLN A 113 4.02 1.85 -11.32
C GLN A 113 3.19 2.47 -12.46
N ILE A 114 2.21 1.74 -13.00
CA ILE A 114 1.29 2.28 -14.01
C ILE A 114 0.41 3.36 -13.39
N TYR A 115 -0.11 3.09 -12.19
CA TYR A 115 -1.16 3.88 -11.53
C TYR A 115 -0.66 4.80 -10.41
N CYS A 116 0.57 4.58 -9.92
CA CYS A 116 1.10 5.27 -8.75
C CYS A 116 2.38 6.02 -9.09
N GLY A 117 2.54 7.21 -8.53
CA GLY A 117 3.76 8.03 -8.63
C GLY A 117 4.83 7.56 -7.65
N HIS A 118 4.42 6.97 -6.53
CA HIS A 118 5.31 6.39 -5.54
C HIS A 118 4.95 4.93 -5.30
N VAL A 119 5.93 4.03 -5.39
CA VAL A 119 5.74 2.61 -5.15
C VAL A 119 6.90 2.11 -4.31
N SER A 120 6.64 1.73 -3.07
CA SER A 120 7.62 0.99 -2.27
C SER A 120 7.66 -0.45 -2.76
N GLY A 121 8.86 -0.98 -2.93
CA GLY A 121 9.12 -2.39 -3.22
C GLY A 121 10.46 -2.78 -2.63
N PRO A 122 10.89 -4.03 -2.79
CA PRO A 122 12.25 -4.39 -2.42
C PRO A 122 13.24 -3.58 -3.24
N ASP A 123 14.36 -3.25 -2.61
CA ASP A 123 15.40 -2.40 -3.18
C ASP A 123 15.85 -2.85 -4.58
N ASP A 124 15.99 -4.17 -4.79
CA ASP A 124 16.41 -4.73 -6.09
C ASP A 124 15.38 -4.50 -7.21
N LEU A 125 14.14 -4.18 -6.86
CA LEU A 125 13.02 -3.97 -7.80
C LEU A 125 12.47 -2.54 -7.78
N ALA A 126 12.85 -1.72 -6.80
CA ALA A 126 12.32 -0.38 -6.60
C ALA A 126 13.24 0.69 -7.22
N PRO A 127 12.81 1.49 -8.22
CA PRO A 127 13.48 2.71 -8.67
C PRO A 127 13.89 3.69 -7.56
N ASN A 128 13.18 3.70 -6.43
CA ASN A 128 13.50 4.51 -5.26
C ASN A 128 13.60 3.60 -4.01
N PRO A 129 14.77 2.98 -3.76
CA PRO A 129 14.95 2.00 -2.68
C PRO A 129 14.93 2.63 -1.28
N ASP A 130 14.95 3.97 -1.19
CA ASP A 130 15.12 4.66 0.10
C ASP A 130 13.85 4.74 0.95
N TYR A 131 12.68 4.46 0.37
CA TYR A 131 11.40 4.53 1.09
C TYR A 131 11.14 3.23 1.87
N MET A 132 11.69 3.15 3.08
CA MET A 132 11.52 2.01 3.98
C MET A 132 10.09 1.94 4.56
N PRO A 133 9.36 0.82 4.42
CA PRO A 133 8.01 0.73 4.95
C PRO A 133 8.00 0.51 6.48
N ALA A 134 7.09 1.22 7.14
CA ALA A 134 7.12 1.61 8.56
C ALA A 134 6.92 0.52 9.64
N ILE A 135 7.18 -0.77 9.39
CA ILE A 135 6.84 -1.83 10.38
C ILE A 135 7.95 -2.15 11.38
N TRP A 136 9.16 -1.64 11.18
CA TRP A 136 10.17 -1.55 12.25
C TRP A 136 9.68 -0.76 13.46
N TYR A 137 8.58 -0.03 13.30
CA TYR A 137 8.07 0.95 14.23
C TYR A 137 6.72 0.61 14.83
N HIS A 138 6.10 -0.50 14.44
CA HIS A 138 4.74 -0.82 14.90
C HIS A 138 4.65 -1.03 16.43
N ALA A 139 5.76 -1.41 17.07
CA ALA A 139 5.81 -1.53 18.52
C ALA A 139 6.05 -0.18 19.23
N ASN A 140 6.47 0.86 18.50
CA ASN A 140 6.80 2.16 19.05
C ASN A 140 5.61 3.11 18.90
N SER A 141 5.40 3.94 19.91
CA SER A 141 4.49 5.08 19.85
C SER A 141 4.92 6.08 18.77
N PHE A 142 3.97 6.85 18.24
CA PHE A 142 4.29 7.94 17.31
C PHE A 142 5.35 8.90 17.88
N ARG A 143 5.29 9.19 19.19
CA ARG A 143 6.25 10.07 19.87
C ARG A 143 7.68 9.54 19.71
N GLU A 144 7.91 8.27 20.01
CA GLU A 144 9.23 7.64 19.87
C GLU A 144 9.74 7.74 18.44
N LEU A 145 8.88 7.47 17.46
CA LEU A 145 9.25 7.55 16.04
C LEU A 145 9.56 8.95 15.56
N ASN A 146 8.81 9.93 16.04
CA ASN A 146 9.03 11.33 15.70
C ASN A 146 10.35 11.86 16.27
N GLU A 147 10.81 11.30 17.40
CA GLU A 147 12.04 11.73 18.09
C GLU A 147 13.28 10.95 17.66
N MET A 148 13.15 9.67 17.30
CA MET A 148 14.27 8.79 16.95
C MET A 148 14.96 9.12 15.61
N GLY A 149 14.34 9.94 14.76
CA GLY A 149 14.80 10.19 13.40
C GLY A 149 14.63 8.98 12.47
N VAL A 150 15.03 9.13 11.20
CA VAL A 150 15.05 8.00 10.25
C VAL A 150 16.28 7.14 10.56
N PRO A 151 16.13 5.87 10.93
CA PRO A 151 17.26 5.00 11.20
C PRO A 151 18.08 4.80 9.94
N GLU A 152 19.38 4.60 10.15
CA GLU A 152 20.32 4.36 9.07
C GLU A 152 19.98 3.07 8.33
N LYS A 153 19.97 3.16 7.00
CA LYS A 153 19.78 2.00 6.13
C LYS A 153 21.11 1.26 5.98
N VAL A 154 21.36 0.29 6.85
CA VAL A 154 22.63 -0.46 6.89
C VAL A 154 22.71 -1.64 5.92
N GLN A 155 21.59 -2.04 5.30
CA GLN A 155 21.51 -3.15 4.35
C GLN A 155 20.31 -3.01 3.41
N THR A 156 20.27 -3.85 2.37
CA THR A 156 19.15 -3.99 1.46
C THR A 156 17.88 -4.33 2.24
N CYS A 157 16.86 -3.48 2.16
CA CYS A 157 15.60 -3.65 2.87
C CYS A 157 14.80 -4.79 2.24
N SER A 158 14.98 -5.98 2.80
CA SER A 158 14.07 -7.10 2.60
C SER A 158 12.80 -6.79 3.37
N TRP A 159 11.72 -6.57 2.60
CA TRP A 159 10.31 -6.62 2.95
C TRP A 159 9.95 -6.80 4.42
N ILE A 160 8.90 -6.08 4.82
CA ILE A 160 8.25 -6.33 6.09
C ILE A 160 7.69 -7.76 6.13
N THR A 161 8.33 -8.62 6.91
CA THR A 161 7.66 -9.77 7.50
C THR A 161 7.07 -9.32 8.83
N SER A 162 5.95 -9.89 9.26
CA SER A 162 5.35 -9.57 10.56
C SER A 162 6.15 -10.15 11.75
N GLY A 163 7.48 -10.24 11.65
CA GLY A 163 8.32 -10.96 12.62
C GLY A 163 8.00 -12.46 12.70
N VAL A 164 7.31 -13.01 11.70
CA VAL A 164 6.98 -14.43 11.63
C VAL A 164 7.56 -14.95 10.33
N ASP A 165 8.42 -15.96 10.44
CA ASP A 165 8.89 -16.78 9.33
C ASP A 165 7.68 -17.54 8.77
N ARG A 166 6.95 -16.92 7.83
CA ARG A 166 5.63 -17.39 7.36
C ARG A 166 5.74 -18.17 6.04
N THR A 167 6.47 -19.28 6.06
CA THR A 167 6.38 -20.41 5.11
C THR A 167 6.57 -21.69 5.94
N ASN A 168 5.86 -22.81 5.83
CA ASN A 168 4.78 -23.32 4.99
C ASN A 168 3.62 -23.75 5.93
N ASN A 169 2.36 -23.62 5.48
CA ASN A 169 1.11 -23.96 6.20
C ASN A 169 0.55 -22.86 7.11
N HIS A 170 -0.16 -21.91 6.52
CA HIS A 170 -1.08 -21.07 7.29
C HIS A 170 -2.43 -21.77 7.58
N LEU A 171 -2.59 -23.02 7.11
CA LEU A 171 -3.80 -23.84 7.18
C LEU A 171 -3.52 -25.28 7.69
N LYS A 172 -2.39 -25.52 8.36
CA LYS A 172 -2.23 -26.72 9.20
C LYS A 172 -2.13 -26.31 10.65
#